data_AF-A0A637ZLI3-F1
#
_entry.id   AF-A0A637ZLI3-F1
#
_cell.length_a   1.000
_cell.length_b   1.000
_cell.length_c   1.000
_cell.angle_alpha   90.00
_cell.angle_beta   90.00
_cell.angle_gamma   90.00
#
_symmetry.space_group_name_H-M   'P 1'
#
loop_
_entity.id
_entity.type
_entity.pdbx_description
1 polymer ?
#
loop_
_entity_poly.entity_id
_entity_poly.type
_entity_poly.pdbx_seq_one_letter_code
_entity_poly.pdbx_strand_id
1 'polypeptide(L)'
;WSPVTEKNITTGMTLGALSAATLQYSDNTAMNSILNYLGGPSAVTAFARSIGDEKFRQDRTEPELNTAIPGDERDTSTPLAMATTLQKLTLGDALATPQRQQLVEWLKGNTTGAASIKAGLPEGWIVGDKTGSGDYGTTNDIAVIWPPEKSPLILVIFFTQPLQDAQSRKDILAEATKIVVSPFVGAEK
;
A
#
# COMPACT_ATOMS: atom_id res chain seq x y z
N TRP A 1 -14.81 -5.98 4.80
CA TRP A 1 -13.84 -6.65 5.67
C TRP A 1 -13.36 -5.65 6.70
N SER A 2 -13.61 -5.89 8.00
CA SER A 2 -13.44 -4.87 9.05
C SER A 2 -12.96 -5.45 10.40
N PRO A 3 -11.83 -6.20 10.41
CA PRO A 3 -11.44 -7.08 11.52
C PRO A 3 -11.02 -6.37 12.82
N VAL A 4 -10.80 -5.05 12.78
CA VAL A 4 -10.42 -4.25 13.95
C VAL A 4 -11.62 -3.41 14.40
N THR A 5 -12.25 -2.68 13.48
CA THR A 5 -13.34 -1.75 13.82
C THR A 5 -14.60 -2.48 14.30
N GLU A 6 -14.88 -3.69 13.81
CA GLU A 6 -16.01 -4.51 14.28
C GLU A 6 -15.93 -4.82 15.79
N LYS A 7 -14.71 -4.83 16.36
CA LYS A 7 -14.46 -5.09 17.77
C LYS A 7 -14.57 -3.84 18.65
N ASN A 8 -14.70 -2.66 18.03
CA ASN A 8 -14.63 -1.36 18.70
C ASN A 8 -15.88 -0.49 18.46
N ILE A 9 -17.01 -1.11 18.08
CA ILE A 9 -18.27 -0.40 17.76
C ILE A 9 -18.74 0.47 18.93
N THR A 10 -18.65 -0.05 20.16
CA THR A 10 -19.14 0.65 21.36
C THR A 10 -18.16 1.69 21.90
N THR A 11 -16.85 1.42 21.80
CA THR A 11 -15.80 2.27 22.37
C THR A 11 -15.33 3.36 21.42
N GLY A 12 -15.58 3.19 20.11
CA GLY A 12 -14.97 4.01 19.08
C GLY A 12 -13.46 3.78 18.97
N MET A 13 -12.84 4.53 18.06
CA MET A 13 -11.40 4.50 17.82
C MET A 13 -10.87 5.91 17.54
N THR A 14 -9.64 6.19 17.93
CA THR A 14 -8.96 7.44 17.57
C THR A 14 -8.55 7.40 16.09
N LEU A 15 -8.29 8.57 15.48
CA LEU A 15 -7.78 8.63 14.10
C LEU A 15 -6.47 7.85 13.93
N GLY A 16 -5.55 7.93 14.91
CA GLY A 16 -4.31 7.15 14.88
C GLY A 16 -4.57 5.63 14.87
N ALA A 17 -5.53 5.17 15.68
CA ALA A 17 -5.91 3.75 15.70
C ALA A 17 -6.60 3.30 14.41
N LEU A 18 -7.46 4.15 13.82
CA LEU A 18 -8.07 3.87 12.51
C LEU A 18 -7.00 3.82 11.40
N SER A 19 -6.01 4.72 11.42
CA SER A 19 -4.91 4.72 10.46
C SER A 19 -4.06 3.45 10.57
N ALA A 20 -3.74 3.04 11.79
CA ALA A 20 -3.05 1.77 12.03
C ALA A 20 -3.87 0.57 11.54
N ALA A 21 -5.18 0.51 11.85
CA ALA A 21 -6.07 -0.56 11.39
C ALA A 21 -6.14 -0.64 9.85
N THR A 22 -6.23 0.52 9.19
CA THR A 22 -6.25 0.64 7.74
C THR A 22 -4.95 0.12 7.12
N LEU A 23 -3.80 0.54 7.64
CA LEU A 23 -2.50 0.14 7.09
C LEU A 23 -2.14 -1.31 7.40
N GLN A 24 -2.43 -1.78 8.62
CA GLN A 24 -1.94 -3.09 9.09
C GLN A 24 -2.88 -4.25 8.80
N TYR A 25 -4.18 -3.99 8.69
CA TYR A 25 -5.22 -5.02 8.53
C TYR A 25 -6.13 -4.81 7.31
N SER A 26 -5.92 -3.71 6.58
CA SER A 26 -6.78 -3.30 5.45
C SER A 26 -8.25 -3.21 5.85
N ASP A 27 -8.53 -2.64 7.03
CA ASP A 27 -9.89 -2.50 7.56
C ASP A 27 -10.68 -1.44 6.79
N ASN A 28 -11.71 -1.88 6.06
CA ASN A 28 -12.48 -1.02 5.15
C ASN A 28 -13.33 0.02 5.87
N THR A 29 -13.87 -0.32 7.04
CA THR A 29 -14.64 0.63 7.85
C THR A 29 -13.72 1.71 8.41
N ALA A 30 -12.49 1.35 8.80
CA ALA A 30 -11.50 2.32 9.23
C ALA A 30 -11.13 3.27 8.09
N MET A 31 -10.88 2.74 6.88
CA MET A 31 -10.62 3.53 5.69
C MET A 31 -11.74 4.53 5.40
N ASN A 32 -12.99 4.08 5.35
CA ASN A 32 -14.14 4.95 5.10
C ASN A 32 -14.33 6.01 6.20
N SER A 33 -14.03 5.67 7.46
CA SER A 33 -14.09 6.63 8.57
C SER A 33 -13.06 7.74 8.43
N ILE A 34 -11.83 7.40 8.03
CA ILE A 34 -10.76 8.38 7.75
C ILE A 34 -11.14 9.24 6.54
N LEU A 35 -11.63 8.63 5.45
CA LEU A 35 -12.08 9.37 4.27
C LEU A 35 -13.17 10.38 4.61
N ASN A 36 -14.17 9.98 5.41
CA ASN A 36 -15.22 10.88 5.86
C ASN A 36 -14.66 12.04 6.68
N TYR A 37 -13.71 11.77 7.58
CA TYR A 37 -13.03 12.81 8.36
C TYR A 37 -12.24 13.80 7.47
N LEU A 38 -11.61 13.31 6.40
CA LEU A 38 -10.83 14.12 5.46
C LEU A 38 -11.68 14.92 4.45
N GLY A 39 -12.99 14.63 4.32
CA GLY A 39 -13.87 15.25 3.32
C GLY A 39 -14.07 14.45 2.03
N GLY A 40 -13.71 13.16 2.04
CA GLY A 40 -13.97 12.20 0.96
C GLY A 40 -12.78 11.93 0.02
N PRO A 41 -12.98 11.08 -1.02
CA PRO A 41 -11.92 10.64 -1.94
C PRO A 41 -11.16 11.78 -2.64
N SER A 42 -11.86 12.87 -2.98
CA SER A 42 -11.26 14.04 -3.61
C SER A 42 -10.21 14.73 -2.73
N ALA A 43 -10.36 14.68 -1.40
CA ALA A 43 -9.37 15.23 -0.47
C ALA A 43 -8.05 14.44 -0.49
N VAL A 44 -8.12 13.11 -0.64
CA VAL A 44 -6.93 12.26 -0.81
C VAL A 44 -6.23 12.56 -2.14
N THR A 45 -7.02 12.71 -3.21
CA THR A 45 -6.48 13.13 -4.52
C THR A 45 -5.83 14.51 -4.44
N ALA A 46 -6.44 15.47 -3.74
CA ALA A 46 -5.88 16.80 -3.53
C ALA A 46 -4.58 16.76 -2.72
N PHE A 47 -4.49 15.91 -1.69
CA PHE A 47 -3.25 15.68 -0.96
C PHE A 47 -2.15 15.09 -1.85
N ALA A 48 -2.47 14.11 -2.70
CA ALA A 48 -1.52 13.57 -3.67
C ALA A 48 -0.99 14.68 -4.61
N ARG A 49 -1.88 15.55 -5.11
CA ARG A 49 -1.49 16.72 -5.92
C ARG A 49 -0.59 17.70 -5.16
N SER A 50 -0.84 17.94 -3.87
CA SER A 50 -0.04 18.89 -3.07
C SER A 50 1.40 18.42 -2.86
N ILE A 51 1.64 17.11 -2.92
CA ILE A 51 2.99 16.52 -2.89
C ILE A 51 3.56 16.23 -4.29
N GLY A 52 2.91 16.73 -5.34
CA GLY A 52 3.36 16.67 -6.73
C GLY A 52 3.08 15.35 -7.45
N ASP A 53 2.09 14.58 -7.01
CA ASP A 53 1.60 13.42 -7.75
C ASP A 53 0.42 13.85 -8.63
N GLU A 54 0.60 13.80 -9.95
CA GLU A 54 -0.42 14.16 -10.95
C GLU A 54 -1.21 12.97 -11.49
N LYS A 55 -0.84 11.74 -11.13
CA LYS A 55 -1.41 10.50 -11.71
C LYS A 55 -2.40 9.83 -10.78
N PHE A 56 -2.15 9.88 -9.47
CA PHE A 56 -3.05 9.31 -8.48
C PHE A 56 -4.44 9.93 -8.58
N ARG A 57 -5.47 9.08 -8.50
CA ARG A 57 -6.84 9.51 -8.27
C ARG A 57 -7.55 8.49 -7.41
N GLN A 58 -8.36 9.00 -6.48
CA GLN A 58 -9.31 8.21 -5.73
C GLN A 58 -10.68 8.86 -5.91
N ASP A 59 -11.61 8.07 -6.44
CA ASP A 59 -12.92 8.52 -6.90
C ASP A 59 -14.04 7.93 -6.03
N ARG A 60 -13.80 6.78 -5.39
CA ARG A 60 -14.81 6.04 -4.61
C ARG A 60 -14.30 5.66 -3.22
N THR A 61 -15.24 5.13 -2.43
CA THR A 61 -15.03 4.58 -1.08
C THR A 61 -14.97 3.06 -1.11
N GLU A 62 -14.68 2.45 0.03
CA GLU A 62 -14.80 1.00 0.20
C GLU A 62 -16.28 0.58 0.25
N PRO A 63 -16.66 -0.55 -0.38
CA PRO A 63 -15.83 -1.45 -1.17
C PRO A 63 -15.71 -1.09 -2.67
N GLU A 64 -16.47 -0.10 -3.17
CA GLU A 64 -16.66 0.15 -4.60
C GLU A 64 -15.38 0.51 -5.36
N LEU A 65 -14.36 1.05 -4.68
CA LEU A 65 -13.06 1.36 -5.30
C LEU A 65 -12.31 0.11 -5.83
N ASN A 66 -12.70 -1.10 -5.39
CA ASN A 66 -12.00 -2.36 -5.72
C ASN A 66 -12.53 -3.09 -6.96
N THR A 67 -13.43 -2.49 -7.75
CA THR A 67 -14.02 -3.16 -8.93
C THR A 67 -13.03 -3.44 -10.06
N ALA A 68 -11.91 -2.70 -10.12
CA ALA A 68 -10.78 -2.93 -11.04
C ALA A 68 -11.17 -3.21 -12.51
N ILE A 69 -12.21 -2.54 -13.01
CA ILE A 69 -12.79 -2.81 -14.33
C ILE A 69 -11.75 -2.44 -15.40
N PRO A 70 -11.41 -3.36 -16.34
CA PRO A 70 -10.47 -3.06 -17.40
C PRO A 70 -10.88 -1.82 -18.22
N GLY A 71 -9.97 -0.83 -18.27
CA GLY A 71 -10.19 0.44 -18.97
C GLY A 71 -10.91 1.53 -18.16
N ASP A 72 -11.38 1.23 -16.94
CA ASP A 72 -11.87 2.26 -16.03
C ASP A 72 -10.70 2.99 -15.37
N GLU A 73 -10.64 4.30 -15.52
CA GLU A 73 -9.55 5.12 -14.95
C GLU A 73 -9.77 5.45 -13.47
N ARG A 74 -10.97 5.23 -12.91
CA ARG A 74 -11.26 5.59 -11.52
C ARG A 74 -10.45 4.74 -10.53
N ASP A 75 -10.03 5.36 -9.42
CA ASP A 75 -9.26 4.72 -8.35
C ASP A 75 -7.93 4.09 -8.83
N THR A 76 -7.30 4.72 -9.82
CA THR A 76 -6.05 4.26 -10.41
C THR A 76 -4.86 5.17 -10.12
N SER A 77 -3.68 4.60 -10.30
CA SER A 77 -2.43 5.33 -10.47
C SER A 77 -1.48 4.51 -11.35
N THR A 78 -0.25 4.97 -11.52
CA THR A 78 0.81 4.21 -12.21
C THR A 78 1.85 3.73 -11.21
N PRO A 79 2.56 2.61 -11.50
CA PRO A 79 3.62 2.13 -10.62
C PRO A 79 4.68 3.18 -10.29
N LEU A 80 5.10 3.98 -11.28
CA LEU A 80 6.10 5.03 -11.10
C LEU A 80 5.60 6.18 -10.21
N ALA A 81 4.35 6.61 -10.38
CA ALA A 81 3.76 7.65 -9.54
C ALA A 81 3.65 7.19 -8.09
N MET A 82 3.20 5.95 -7.85
CA MET A 82 3.16 5.38 -6.49
C MET A 82 4.53 5.18 -5.88
N ALA A 83 5.53 4.77 -6.66
CA ALA A 83 6.89 4.67 -6.16
C ALA A 83 7.41 6.04 -5.71
N THR A 84 7.17 7.07 -6.52
CA THR A 84 7.58 8.46 -6.21
C THR A 84 6.85 9.00 -4.98
N THR A 85 5.55 8.79 -4.89
CA THR A 85 4.73 9.21 -3.74
C THR A 85 5.13 8.49 -2.46
N LEU A 86 5.31 7.17 -2.51
CA LEU A 86 5.76 6.39 -1.36
C LEU A 86 7.15 6.84 -0.90
N GLN A 87 8.07 7.09 -1.83
CA GLN A 87 9.41 7.62 -1.54
C GLN A 87 9.33 8.96 -0.80
N LYS A 88 8.53 9.91 -1.31
CA LYS A 88 8.35 11.23 -0.69
C LYS A 88 7.77 11.15 0.72
N LEU A 89 6.82 10.25 0.94
CA LEU A 89 6.13 10.08 2.21
C LEU A 89 6.96 9.32 3.27
N THR A 90 7.83 8.41 2.85
CA THR A 90 8.57 7.52 3.77
C THR A 90 10.05 7.87 3.96
N LEU A 91 10.67 8.48 2.94
CA LEU A 91 12.11 8.79 2.93
C LEU A 91 12.39 10.28 2.67
N GLY A 92 11.51 10.97 1.95
CA GLY A 92 11.60 12.40 1.65
C GLY A 92 10.87 13.30 2.67
N ASP A 93 10.71 14.58 2.35
CA ASP A 93 10.23 15.60 3.29
C ASP A 93 8.78 16.05 3.05
N ALA A 94 7.95 15.20 2.42
CA ALA A 94 6.52 15.49 2.27
C ALA A 94 5.76 15.46 3.61
N LEU A 95 6.33 14.78 4.62
CA LEU A 95 5.86 14.77 5.99
C LEU A 95 6.98 15.24 6.92
N ALA A 96 6.62 15.90 8.01
CA ALA A 96 7.56 16.16 9.09
C ALA A 96 8.07 14.85 9.71
N THR A 97 9.27 14.89 10.29
CA THR A 97 10.00 13.70 10.76
C THR A 97 9.16 12.76 11.65
N PRO A 98 8.41 13.24 12.68
CA PRO A 98 7.61 12.34 13.52
C PRO A 98 6.50 11.62 12.74
N GLN A 99 5.83 12.30 11.82
CA GLN A 99 4.75 11.74 11.00
C GLN A 99 5.29 10.73 9.99
N ARG A 100 6.46 11.01 9.38
CA ARG A 100 7.16 10.08 8.49
C ARG A 100 7.56 8.79 9.22
N GLN A 101 8.12 8.92 10.43
CA GLN A 101 8.48 7.78 11.27
C GLN A 101 7.25 6.94 11.64
N GLN A 102 6.14 7.59 12.03
CA GLN A 102 4.91 6.90 12.37
C GLN A 102 4.32 6.13 11.18
N LEU A 103 4.32 6.73 9.97
CA LEU A 103 3.88 6.05 8.75
C LEU A 103 4.74 4.83 8.46
N VAL A 104 6.07 4.96 8.55
CA VAL A 104 7.00 3.85 8.35
C VAL A 104 6.78 2.74 9.37
N GLU A 105 6.52 3.08 10.64
CA GLU A 105 6.20 2.10 11.68
C GLU A 105 4.91 1.34 11.38
N TRP A 106 3.85 2.03 10.96
CA TRP A 106 2.61 1.37 10.58
C TRP A 106 2.79 0.44 9.37
N LEU A 107 3.53 0.86 8.34
CA LEU A 107 3.84 0.04 7.16
C LEU A 107 4.65 -1.21 7.54
N LYS A 108 5.65 -1.07 8.42
CA LYS A 108 6.43 -2.22 8.93
C LYS A 108 5.58 -3.20 9.76
N GLY A 109 4.52 -2.71 10.39
CA GLY A 109 3.56 -3.52 11.12
C GLY A 109 2.48 -4.18 10.26
N ASN A 110 2.56 -4.11 8.93
CA ASN A 110 1.56 -4.73 8.07
C ASN A 110 1.47 -6.25 8.26
N THR A 111 0.24 -6.76 8.40
CA THR A 111 -0.03 -8.19 8.59
C THR A 111 -0.46 -8.90 7.30
N THR A 112 -0.71 -8.14 6.24
CA THR A 112 -1.36 -8.65 5.01
C THR A 112 -0.39 -9.05 3.88
N GLY A 113 0.86 -8.57 3.95
CA GLY A 113 1.85 -8.63 2.86
C GLY A 113 2.85 -9.79 2.93
N ALA A 114 2.76 -10.68 3.92
CA ALA A 114 3.76 -11.73 4.13
C ALA A 114 4.00 -12.63 2.91
N ALA A 115 2.98 -12.85 2.08
CA ALA A 115 3.05 -13.68 0.87
C ALA A 115 3.26 -12.88 -0.44
N SER A 116 3.40 -11.56 -0.38
CA SER A 116 3.52 -10.66 -1.53
C SER A 116 4.99 -10.24 -1.74
N ILE A 117 5.33 -8.93 -1.73
CA ILE A 117 6.71 -8.47 -1.92
C ILE A 117 7.65 -9.12 -0.90
N LYS A 118 7.24 -9.17 0.38
CA LYS A 118 8.05 -9.74 1.45
C LYS A 118 8.53 -11.17 1.17
N ALA A 119 7.72 -12.00 0.53
CA ALA A 119 8.07 -13.39 0.21
C ALA A 119 9.14 -13.52 -0.88
N GLY A 120 9.39 -12.47 -1.66
CA GLY A 120 10.43 -12.43 -2.68
C GLY A 120 11.74 -11.80 -2.22
N LEU A 121 11.82 -11.29 -0.99
CA LEU A 121 13.01 -10.65 -0.45
C LEU A 121 13.93 -11.67 0.24
N PRO A 122 15.26 -11.42 0.24
CA PRO A 122 16.17 -12.17 1.10
C PRO A 122 15.80 -12.06 2.58
N GLU A 123 16.14 -13.09 3.34
CA GLU A 123 15.93 -13.10 4.78
C GLU A 123 16.65 -11.92 5.47
N GLY A 124 16.04 -11.38 6.52
CA GLY A 124 16.59 -10.27 7.30
C GLY A 124 16.39 -8.88 6.70
N TRP A 125 15.92 -8.76 5.46
CA TRP A 125 15.56 -7.46 4.89
C TRP A 125 14.30 -6.92 5.57
N ILE A 126 14.36 -5.67 6.03
CA ILE A 126 13.22 -5.01 6.65
C ILE A 126 12.33 -4.45 5.54
N VAL A 127 11.03 -4.65 5.66
CA VAL A 127 10.03 -4.16 4.72
C VAL A 127 8.93 -3.41 5.48
N GLY A 128 8.51 -2.29 4.91
CA GLY A 128 7.24 -1.65 5.25
C GLY A 128 6.40 -1.58 3.99
N ASP A 129 5.27 -2.28 3.98
CA ASP A 129 4.47 -2.47 2.78
C ASP A 129 2.98 -2.21 3.01
N LYS A 130 2.24 -2.05 1.92
CA LYS A 130 0.78 -2.06 1.91
C LYS A 130 0.25 -2.82 0.70
N THR A 131 -0.52 -3.85 0.99
CA THR A 131 -1.21 -4.66 -0.02
C THR A 131 -2.50 -4.00 -0.53
N GLY A 132 -2.93 -4.39 -1.72
CA GLY A 132 -4.25 -4.10 -2.28
C GLY A 132 -4.81 -5.33 -3.00
N SER A 133 -6.12 -5.50 -2.96
CA SER A 133 -6.81 -6.59 -3.66
C SER A 133 -8.16 -6.13 -4.16
N GLY A 134 -8.60 -6.67 -5.28
CA GLY A 134 -9.91 -6.36 -5.85
C GLY A 134 -10.37 -7.41 -6.84
N ASP A 135 -11.43 -7.09 -7.56
CA ASP A 135 -11.93 -7.89 -8.67
C ASP A 135 -10.84 -8.06 -9.75
N TYR A 136 -11.10 -8.90 -10.74
CA TYR A 136 -10.17 -9.18 -11.83
C TYR A 136 -8.86 -9.81 -11.34
N GLY A 137 -8.91 -10.52 -10.21
CA GLY A 137 -7.75 -11.06 -9.50
C GLY A 137 -6.67 -10.01 -9.23
N THR A 138 -7.08 -8.74 -9.09
CA THR A 138 -6.17 -7.63 -8.85
C THR A 138 -5.43 -7.87 -7.56
N THR A 139 -4.11 -7.86 -7.64
CA THR A 139 -3.20 -8.18 -6.54
C THR A 139 -2.06 -7.20 -6.57
N ASN A 140 -2.01 -6.31 -5.58
CA ASN A 140 -1.09 -5.20 -5.56
C ASN A 140 -0.29 -5.20 -4.26
N ASP A 141 0.93 -4.71 -4.32
CA ASP A 141 1.73 -4.43 -3.13
C ASP A 141 2.74 -3.31 -3.43
N ILE A 142 2.91 -2.40 -2.48
CA ILE A 142 3.87 -1.30 -2.55
C ILE A 142 4.71 -1.30 -1.29
N ALA A 143 6.02 -1.14 -1.42
CA ALA A 143 6.94 -1.31 -0.31
C ALA A 143 8.09 -0.31 -0.33
N VAL A 144 8.47 0.10 0.88
CA VAL A 144 9.81 0.60 1.18
C VAL A 144 10.59 -0.52 1.86
N ILE A 145 11.79 -0.77 1.34
CA ILE A 145 12.60 -1.94 1.67
C ILE A 145 13.96 -1.43 2.15
N TRP A 146 14.46 -1.97 3.26
CA TRP A 146 15.77 -1.66 3.81
C TRP A 146 16.66 -2.90 3.77
N PRO A 147 17.48 -3.06 2.71
CA PRO A 147 18.55 -4.05 2.70
C PRO A 147 19.59 -3.72 3.77
N PRO A 148 20.28 -4.71 4.35
CA PRO A 148 21.39 -4.47 5.27
C PRO A 148 22.51 -3.71 4.55
N GLU A 149 23.04 -2.69 5.22
CA GLU A 149 24.21 -1.89 4.76
C GLU A 149 24.05 -1.20 3.39
N LYS A 150 22.82 -1.07 2.87
CA LYS A 150 22.54 -0.38 1.60
C LYS A 150 21.47 0.70 1.78
N SER A 151 21.38 1.57 0.77
CA SER A 151 20.29 2.54 0.69
C SER A 151 18.93 1.83 0.57
N PRO A 152 17.84 2.40 1.12
CA PRO A 152 16.51 1.85 0.97
C PRO A 152 16.07 1.80 -0.49
N LEU A 153 15.21 0.84 -0.82
CA LEU A 153 14.59 0.67 -2.12
C LEU A 153 13.09 0.96 -2.02
N ILE A 154 12.51 1.44 -3.12
CA ILE A 154 11.06 1.54 -3.30
C ILE A 154 10.65 0.59 -4.40
N LEU A 155 9.70 -0.29 -4.12
CA LEU A 155 9.17 -1.25 -5.07
C LEU A 155 7.64 -1.16 -5.10
N VAL A 156 7.08 -1.07 -6.30
CA VAL A 156 5.64 -1.07 -6.54
C VAL A 156 5.34 -2.14 -7.57
N ILE A 157 4.49 -3.10 -7.22
CA ILE A 157 4.03 -4.14 -8.12
C ILE A 157 2.50 -4.12 -8.16
N PHE A 158 1.96 -3.89 -9.35
CA PHE A 158 0.54 -4.02 -9.64
C PHE A 158 0.32 -5.18 -10.61
N PHE A 159 -0.66 -6.02 -10.31
CA PHE A 159 -1.05 -7.15 -11.15
C PHE A 159 -2.57 -7.23 -11.22
N THR A 160 -3.11 -7.46 -12.42
CA THR A 160 -4.54 -7.64 -12.69
C THR A 160 -4.73 -8.59 -13.88
N GLN A 161 -5.91 -9.18 -14.01
CA GLN A 161 -6.23 -10.25 -14.97
C GLN A 161 -7.48 -9.91 -15.80
N PRO A 162 -7.70 -10.55 -16.95
CA PRO A 162 -8.84 -10.20 -17.81
C PRO A 162 -10.20 -10.69 -17.30
N LEU A 163 -10.27 -11.73 -16.47
CA LEU A 163 -11.53 -12.30 -15.97
C LEU A 163 -11.88 -11.71 -14.61
N GLN A 164 -13.11 -11.23 -14.43
CA GLN A 164 -13.55 -10.56 -13.19
C GLN A 164 -13.42 -11.45 -11.95
N ASP A 165 -13.69 -12.75 -12.08
CA ASP A 165 -13.63 -13.75 -11.01
C ASP A 165 -12.25 -14.45 -10.90
N ALA A 166 -11.24 -13.95 -11.61
CA ALA A 166 -9.88 -14.47 -11.52
C ALA A 166 -9.37 -14.41 -10.07
N GLN A 167 -8.66 -15.46 -9.67
CA GLN A 167 -8.08 -15.54 -8.33
C GLN A 167 -6.88 -14.61 -8.20
N SER A 168 -6.71 -13.97 -7.03
CA SER A 168 -5.52 -13.17 -6.71
C SER A 168 -4.25 -14.01 -6.76
N ARG A 169 -3.12 -13.39 -7.15
CA ARG A 169 -1.83 -14.06 -7.40
C ARG A 169 -0.68 -13.40 -6.64
N LYS A 170 -0.64 -13.57 -5.32
CA LYS A 170 0.46 -13.05 -4.48
C LYS A 170 1.82 -13.67 -4.83
N ASP A 171 1.81 -14.91 -5.31
CA ASP A 171 3.00 -15.61 -5.81
C ASP A 171 3.66 -14.88 -6.99
N ILE A 172 2.88 -14.27 -7.88
CA ILE A 172 3.43 -13.46 -8.98
C ILE A 172 4.18 -12.25 -8.45
N LEU A 173 3.67 -11.60 -7.39
CA LEU A 173 4.33 -10.45 -6.77
C LEU A 173 5.64 -10.87 -6.10
N ALA A 174 5.66 -12.03 -5.44
CA ALA A 174 6.86 -12.59 -4.84
C ALA A 174 7.94 -12.91 -5.90
N GLU A 175 7.57 -13.57 -6.99
CA GLU A 175 8.51 -13.88 -8.08
C GLU A 175 9.01 -12.62 -8.80
N ALA A 176 8.12 -11.67 -9.08
CA ALA A 176 8.51 -10.36 -9.64
C ALA A 176 9.51 -9.64 -8.71
N THR A 177 9.29 -9.72 -7.39
CA THR A 177 10.21 -9.14 -6.40
C THR A 177 11.58 -9.80 -6.50
N LYS A 178 11.68 -11.13 -6.51
CA LYS A 178 12.97 -11.86 -6.62
C LYS A 178 13.76 -11.40 -7.85
N ILE A 179 13.09 -11.26 -8.99
CA ILE A 179 13.71 -10.78 -10.23
C ILE A 179 14.29 -9.38 -10.03
N VAL A 180 13.48 -8.45 -9.53
CA VAL A 180 13.86 -7.04 -9.38
C VAL A 180 14.97 -6.84 -8.34
N VAL A 181 14.94 -7.58 -7.23
CA VAL A 181 15.92 -7.39 -6.15
C VAL A 181 17.22 -8.16 -6.37
N SER A 182 17.28 -9.09 -7.32
CA SER A 182 18.47 -9.89 -7.59
C SER A 182 19.77 -9.10 -7.76
N PRO A 183 19.82 -7.91 -8.41
CA PRO A 183 21.06 -7.12 -8.51
C PRO A 183 21.48 -6.45 -7.19
N PHE A 184 20.55 -6.38 -6.22
CA PHE A 184 20.77 -5.78 -4.91
C PHE A 184 21.12 -6.83 -3.85
N VAL A 185 21.03 -8.11 -4.15
CA VAL A 185 21.58 -9.18 -3.33
C VAL A 185 23.09 -9.19 -3.57
N GLY A 186 23.89 -8.98 -2.52
CA GLY A 186 25.35 -9.08 -2.68
C GLY A 186 25.71 -10.49 -3.16
N ALA A 187 26.73 -10.63 -4.01
CA ALA A 187 27.32 -11.94 -4.24
C ALA A 187 27.68 -12.52 -2.87
N GLU A 188 27.20 -13.73 -2.56
CA GLU A 188 27.65 -14.46 -1.38
C GLU A 188 29.19 -14.44 -1.39
N LYS A 189 29.78 -13.93 -0.32
CA LYS A 189 31.24 -13.97 -0.13
C LYS A 189 31.68 -15.38 0.15
#